data_AF-A0A0F2PG53-F1
#
_entry.id   AF-A0A0F2PG53-F1
#
_cell.length_a   1.000
_cell.length_b   1.000
_cell.length_c   1.000
_cell.angle_alpha   90.00
_cell.angle_beta   90.00
_cell.angle_gamma   90.00
#
_symmetry.space_group_name_H-M   'P 1'
#
loop_
_entity.id
_entity.type
_entity.pdbx_description
1 polymer ?
#
loop_
_entity_poly.entity_id
_entity_poly.type
_entity_poly.pdbx_seq_one_letter_code
_entity_poly.pdbx_strand_id
1 'polypeptide(L)' 'MGYTFTWDDIEQICRKLGMKRQGKTSVWKGIGPDGIKRTCIIHAKHKGNVGSGLIQKITTKELKFASVEEMYYFLKRK' A
#
# COMPACT_ATOMS: atom_id res chain seq x y z
N MET A 1 9.18 18.53 2.12
CA MET A 1 8.18 17.91 3.03
C MET A 1 8.01 16.46 2.61
N GLY A 2 8.13 15.50 3.53
CA GLY A 2 7.97 14.07 3.22
C GLY A 2 6.53 13.61 3.40
N TYR A 3 6.07 12.69 2.56
CA TYR A 3 4.79 12.00 2.72
C TYR A 3 4.95 10.89 3.77
N THR A 4 4.01 10.81 4.72
CA THR A 4 3.99 9.78 5.75
C THR A 4 2.74 8.93 5.60
N PHE A 5 2.85 7.64 5.89
CA PHE A 5 1.71 6.73 5.91
C PHE A 5 1.79 5.85 7.14
N THR A 6 0.63 5.52 7.66
CA THR A 6 0.44 4.49 8.66
C THR A 6 0.21 3.13 7.99
N TRP A 7 0.25 2.06 8.75
CA TRP A 7 -0.13 0.74 8.25
C TRP A 7 -1.61 0.66 7.83
N ASP A 8 -2.48 1.42 8.49
CA ASP A 8 -3.91 1.48 8.15
C ASP A 8 -4.13 2.19 6.80
N ASP A 9 -3.35 3.22 6.50
CA ASP A 9 -3.36 3.89 5.18
C ASP A 9 -2.99 2.90 4.06
N ILE A 10 -1.97 2.08 4.27
CA ILE A 10 -1.53 1.07 3.30
C ILE A 10 -2.62 -0.01 3.11
N GLU A 11 -3.28 -0.45 4.18
CA GLU A 11 -4.43 -1.36 4.06
C GLU A 11 -5.58 -0.72 3.26
N GLN A 12 -5.87 0.56 3.49
CA GLN A 12 -6.91 1.27 2.75
C GLN A 12 -6.56 1.37 1.26
N ILE A 13 -5.31 1.66 0.93
CA ILE A 13 -4.82 1.65 -0.46
C ILE A 13 -4.97 0.27 -1.08
N CYS A 14 -4.56 -0.80 -0.39
CA CYS A 14 -4.72 -2.17 -0.88
C CYS A 14 -6.18 -2.48 -1.20
N ARG A 15 -7.12 -2.10 -0.32
CA ARG A 15 -8.56 -2.28 -0.57
C ARG A 15 -9.05 -1.48 -1.77
N LYS A 16 -8.65 -0.21 -1.89
CA LYS A 16 -8.99 0.65 -3.04
C LYS A 16 -8.45 0.10 -4.37
N LEU A 17 -7.29 -0.57 -4.34
CA LEU A 17 -6.70 -1.27 -5.49
C LEU A 17 -7.35 -2.64 -5.77
N GLY A 18 -8.48 -2.98 -5.11
CA GLY A 18 -9.17 -4.25 -5.31
C GLY A 18 -8.40 -5.47 -4.75
N MET A 19 -7.39 -5.25 -3.92
CA MET A 19 -6.61 -6.32 -3.32
C MET A 19 -7.34 -6.92 -2.12
N LYS A 20 -7.17 -8.23 -1.94
CA LYS A 20 -7.73 -9.00 -0.83
C LYS A 20 -6.61 -9.62 0.00
N ARG A 21 -6.79 -9.56 1.32
CA ARG A 21 -5.95 -10.26 2.27
C ARG A 21 -6.07 -11.77 2.07
N GLN A 22 -4.94 -12.46 2.04
CA GLN A 22 -4.86 -13.90 1.79
C GLN A 22 -5.05 -14.65 3.12
N GLY A 23 -6.29 -15.03 3.43
CA GLY A 23 -6.64 -15.74 4.65
C GLY A 23 -6.23 -14.97 5.91
N LYS A 24 -5.58 -15.66 6.86
CA LYS A 24 -5.06 -15.07 8.12
C LYS A 24 -3.62 -14.54 7.99
N THR A 25 -3.08 -14.40 6.78
CA THR A 25 -1.68 -13.97 6.57
C THR A 25 -1.56 -12.45 6.49
N SER A 26 -0.32 -11.95 6.53
CA SER A 26 0.00 -10.53 6.30
C SER A 26 0.01 -10.13 4.83
N VAL A 27 -0.31 -11.06 3.92
CA VAL A 27 -0.15 -10.86 2.47
C VAL A 27 -1.46 -10.39 1.85
N TRP A 28 -1.38 -9.34 1.05
CA TRP A 28 -2.46 -8.80 0.23
C TRP A 28 -2.14 -9.04 -1.25
N LYS A 29 -3.12 -9.55 -2.00
CA LYS A 29 -2.97 -9.80 -3.45
C LYS A 29 -4.21 -9.36 -4.19
N GLY A 30 -4.03 -8.87 -5.41
CA GLY A 30 -5.13 -8.51 -6.29
C GLY A 30 -4.66 -8.06 -7.65
N ILE A 31 -5.63 -7.88 -8.54
CA ILE A 31 -5.46 -7.24 -9.84
C ILE A 31 -6.17 -5.89 -9.73
N GLY A 32 -5.43 -4.81 -9.92
CA GLY A 32 -6.02 -3.47 -9.93
C GLY A 32 -6.93 -3.25 -11.13
N PRO A 33 -7.74 -2.17 -11.13
CA PRO A 33 -8.57 -1.79 -12.28
C PRO A 33 -7.76 -1.50 -13.55
N ASP A 34 -6.46 -1.24 -13.39
CA ASP A 34 -5.46 -1.09 -14.45
C ASP A 34 -4.91 -2.43 -14.99
N GLY A 35 -5.42 -3.57 -14.53
CA GLY A 35 -4.97 -4.90 -14.95
C GLY A 35 -3.64 -5.34 -14.31
N ILE A 36 -3.04 -4.54 -13.42
CA ILE A 36 -1.74 -4.83 -12.83
C ILE A 36 -1.90 -5.76 -11.62
N LYS A 37 -1.22 -6.92 -11.66
CA LYS A 37 -1.06 -7.83 -10.52
C LYS A 37 -0.15 -7.20 -9.46
N ARG A 38 -0.66 -7.08 -8.24
CA ARG A 38 0.02 -6.51 -7.07
C ARG A 38 0.07 -7.51 -5.93
N THR A 39 1.14 -7.44 -5.15
CA THR A 39 1.31 -8.20 -3.92
C THR A 39 2.00 -7.31 -2.91
N CYS A 40 1.37 -7.11 -1.75
CA CYS A 40 1.88 -6.28 -0.66
C CYS A 40 1.89 -7.09 0.64
N ILE A 41 2.89 -6.89 1.49
CA ILE A 41 2.98 -7.61 2.76
C ILE A 41 2.96 -6.62 3.93
N ILE A 42 1.93 -6.70 4.76
CA ILE A 42 1.67 -5.81 5.90
C ILE A 42 1.89 -6.62 7.18
N HIS A 43 3.14 -6.68 7.66
CA HIS A 43 3.60 -7.72 8.58
C HIS A 43 2.94 -7.72 9.97
N ALA A 44 2.67 -6.57 10.59
CA ALA A 44 1.81 -6.45 11.76
C ALA A 44 1.63 -4.96 12.07
N LYS A 45 0.48 -4.57 12.60
CA LYS A 45 0.15 -3.19 12.95
C LYS A 45 0.89 -2.75 14.21
N HIS A 46 2.17 -2.42 14.12
CA HIS A 46 2.80 -1.61 15.16
C HIS A 46 2.22 -0.19 15.03
N LYS A 47 1.78 0.40 16.14
CA LYS A 47 1.28 1.78 16.15
C LYS A 47 2.41 2.71 15.69
N GLY A 48 2.16 3.49 14.64
CA GLY A 48 3.12 4.49 14.16
C GLY A 48 3.15 4.61 12.64
N ASN A 49 4.06 5.48 12.18
CA ASN A 49 4.33 5.70 10.78
C ASN A 49 5.26 4.62 10.24
N VAL A 50 5.02 4.22 9.00
CA VAL A 50 5.93 3.35 8.26
C VAL A 50 7.19 4.15 7.93
N GLY A 51 8.36 3.56 8.15
CA GLY A 51 9.64 4.20 7.85
C GLY A 51 9.74 4.57 6.36
N SER A 52 10.36 5.72 6.07
CA SER A 52 10.43 6.29 4.71
C SER A 52 11.02 5.33 3.66
N GLY A 53 12.10 4.61 3.99
CA GLY A 53 12.69 3.61 3.09
C GLY A 53 11.75 2.43 2.81
N LEU A 54 10.94 2.04 3.80
CA LEU A 54 9.96 0.97 3.66
C LEU A 54 8.76 1.43 2.83
N ILE A 55 8.26 2.65 3.05
CA ILE A 55 7.26 3.29 2.18
C ILE A 55 7.70 3.23 0.73
N GLN A 56 8.92 3.68 0.42
CA GLN A 56 9.38 3.77 -0.96
C GLN A 56 9.45 2.40 -1.64
N LYS A 57 9.86 1.37 -0.89
CA LYS A 57 9.82 -0.02 -1.35
C LYS A 57 8.38 -0.49 -1.62
N ILE A 58 7.46 -0.28 -0.68
CA ILE A 58 6.05 -0.68 -0.82
C ILE A 58 5.42 0.02 -2.03
N THR A 59 5.58 1.33 -2.13
CA THR A 59 5.05 2.15 -3.22
C THR A 59 5.47 1.63 -4.59
N THR A 60 6.78 1.46 -4.81
CA THR A 60 7.32 1.17 -6.15
C THR A 60 7.32 -0.32 -6.48
N LYS A 61 7.67 -1.19 -5.53
CA LYS A 61 7.84 -2.63 -5.79
C LYS A 61 6.56 -3.42 -5.57
N GLU A 62 5.80 -3.11 -4.52
CA GLU A 62 4.64 -3.91 -4.11
C GLU A 62 3.35 -3.40 -4.74
N LEU A 63 3.11 -2.09 -4.62
CA LEU A 63 1.90 -1.41 -5.10
C LEU A 63 2.06 -0.80 -6.49
N LYS A 64 3.29 -0.73 -7.02
CA LYS A 64 3.59 -0.29 -8.39
C LYS A 64 3.02 1.10 -8.74
N PHE A 65 3.09 2.03 -7.79
CA PHE A 65 2.94 3.45 -8.06
C PHE A 65 4.28 4.02 -8.57
N ALA A 66 4.22 5.06 -9.40
CA ALA A 66 5.38 5.77 -9.91
C ALA A 66 6.11 6.54 -8.79
N SER A 67 5.38 7.06 -7.81
CA SER A 67 5.98 7.80 -6.70
C SER A 67 5.17 7.70 -5.40
N VAL A 68 5.81 8.05 -4.29
CA VAL A 68 5.16 8.12 -2.97
C VAL A 68 4.08 9.20 -2.97
N GLU A 69 4.30 10.27 -3.74
CA GLU A 69 3.33 11.34 -3.95
C GLU A 69 2.07 10.86 -4.69
N GLU A 70 2.23 10.09 -5.76
CA GLU A 70 1.10 9.49 -6.47
C GLU A 70 0.27 8.59 -5.54
N MET A 71 0.95 7.77 -4.74
CA MET A 71 0.30 6.92 -3.73
C MET A 71 -0.46 7.74 -2.69
N TYR A 72 0.07 8.90 -2.28
CA TYR A 72 -0.59 9.81 -1.35
C TYR A 72 -1.88 10.40 -1.95
N TYR A 73 -1.81 10.91 -3.19
CA TYR A 73 -3.00 11.43 -3.87
C TYR A 73 -4.05 10.35 -4.11
N PHE A 74 -3.62 9.13 -4.45
CA PHE A 74 -4.52 7.99 -4.60
C PHE A 74 -5.29 7.68 -3.30
N LEU A 75 -4.61 7.70 -2.16
CA LEU A 75 -5.26 7.52 -0.86
C LEU A 75 -6.29 8.62 -0.58
N LYS A 76 -5.97 9.88 -0.89
CA LYS A 76 -6.84 11.04 -0.64
C LYS A 76 -8.04 11.16 -1.57
N ARG A 77 -7.97 10.56 -2.76
CA ARG A 77 -9.07 10.55 -3.73
C ARG A 77 -10.27 9.79 -3.14
N LYS A 78 -11.44 10.44 -3.04
CA LYS A 78 -12.69 9.82 -2.54
C LYS A 78 -13.18 8.74 -3.50
#